data_AF-A0A100WHN0-F1
#
_entry.id   AF-A0A100WHN0-F1
#
_cell.length_a   1.000
_cell.length_b   1.000
_cell.length_c   1.000
_cell.angle_alpha   90.00
_cell.angle_beta   90.00
_cell.angle_gamma   90.00
#
_symmetry.space_group_name_H-M   'P 1'
#
loop_
_entity.id
_entity.type
_entity.pdbx_description
1 polymer ?
#
loop_
_entity_poly.entity_id
_entity_poly.type
_entity_poly.pdbx_seq_one_letter_code
_entity_poly.pdbx_strand_id
1 'polypeptide(L)'
;MTEHDDTVEFPSRFNTSFTAGNLGSVTPPPRDSPSAAELGLRRQERAPGRSGWRQALHRATGGTVTPGVGMDDGTEPSRPARLRHGICSIAVLSMKGGVGKTTTTVGLGSTIATMRGDRVIAVDANPDLGTLAQRGPDHVRSTVRDLLADSGISRYSDVRRHTSQSASRLEFLGSARDPAVSEAFSETDYRNVHEVLDRFYNVVLTDCGTGLTHSAIQGVLNAASALVVVASPAIDSARSALATLDWLEHHGFGYLAAHTSVVVNSPWAGDTSVDVSQLTQYFRGRVQNVVVVPYDDHLAEGGEIRLDRLNRKTRSAYTALAAAMPSAFHHGRRTGDFILRRVGRAV
;
A
#
# COMPACT_ATOMS: atom_id res chain seq x y z
N MET A 1 48.99 -42.30 22.20
CA MET A 1 49.12 -41.76 23.55
C MET A 1 49.66 -40.35 23.42
N THR A 2 48.74 -39.40 23.27
CA THR A 2 48.83 -37.96 23.60
C THR A 2 47.53 -37.32 23.10
N GLU A 3 46.56 -37.18 24.00
CA GLU A 3 45.42 -36.27 23.84
C GLU A 3 45.95 -34.83 23.90
N HIS A 4 45.58 -34.01 22.93
CA HIS A 4 45.62 -32.56 23.04
C HIS A 4 44.18 -32.04 23.01
N ASP A 5 43.78 -31.57 24.18
CA ASP A 5 42.57 -30.83 24.50
C ASP A 5 42.83 -29.36 24.10
N ASP A 6 42.36 -28.97 22.92
CA ASP A 6 42.31 -27.57 22.49
C ASP A 6 40.91 -27.01 22.79
N THR A 7 40.71 -26.65 24.06
CA THR A 7 39.61 -25.82 24.52
C THR A 7 39.86 -24.38 24.04
N VAL A 8 39.19 -23.98 22.96
CA VAL A 8 39.20 -22.58 22.50
C VAL A 8 38.21 -21.76 23.33
N GLU A 9 38.75 -20.99 24.28
CA GLU A 9 38.04 -19.93 25.00
C GLU A 9 37.55 -18.84 24.04
N PHE A 10 36.24 -18.58 24.02
CA PHE A 10 35.66 -17.42 23.34
C PHE A 10 35.71 -16.19 24.27
N PRO A 11 36.26 -15.05 23.84
CA PRO A 11 36.29 -13.84 24.66
C PRO A 11 34.87 -13.26 24.82
N SER A 12 34.37 -13.28 26.05
CA SER A 12 33.09 -12.74 26.47
C SER A 12 33.15 -11.22 26.69
N ARG A 13 33.19 -10.39 25.64
CA ARG A 13 32.91 -8.94 25.75
C ARG A 13 32.41 -8.32 24.44
N PHE A 14 31.08 -8.29 24.26
CA PHE A 14 30.40 -7.15 23.63
C PHE A 14 28.97 -7.06 24.16
N ASN A 15 28.84 -6.33 25.26
CA ASN A 15 27.58 -5.74 25.70
C ASN A 15 27.22 -4.66 24.65
N THR A 16 26.23 -4.91 23.81
CA THR A 16 25.65 -3.86 22.95
C THR A 16 24.17 -3.74 23.25
N SER A 17 23.90 -2.81 24.16
CA SER A 17 22.64 -2.11 24.30
C SER A 17 22.12 -1.69 22.93
N PHE A 18 20.86 -2.05 22.62
CA PHE A 18 20.07 -1.45 21.56
C PHE A 18 20.07 0.07 21.76
N THR A 19 20.97 0.75 21.07
CA THR A 19 21.05 2.20 21.04
C THR A 19 20.35 2.61 19.76
N ALA A 20 19.28 3.39 19.91
CA ALA A 20 18.58 4.04 18.81
C ALA A 20 19.60 4.65 17.84
N GLY A 21 19.56 4.18 16.58
CA GLY A 21 20.39 4.69 15.51
C GLY A 21 20.21 6.21 15.41
N ASN A 22 21.31 6.90 15.68
CA ASN A 22 21.47 8.34 15.64
C ASN A 22 21.17 8.82 14.22
N LEU A 23 20.06 9.53 14.06
CA LEU A 23 19.69 10.26 12.86
C LEU A 23 20.81 11.28 12.57
N GLY A 24 21.48 11.13 11.42
CA GLY A 24 22.22 12.24 10.84
C GLY A 24 21.27 13.43 10.72
N SER A 25 21.66 14.56 11.32
CA SER A 25 20.90 15.80 11.40
C SER A 25 20.59 16.34 10.00
N VAL A 26 19.46 15.93 9.43
CA VAL A 26 18.80 16.65 8.34
C VAL A 26 17.95 17.70 9.03
N THR A 27 18.47 18.92 9.12
CA THR A 27 17.68 20.06 9.60
C THR A 27 16.62 20.36 8.54
N PRO A 28 15.32 20.15 8.81
CA PRO A 28 14.28 20.58 7.88
C PRO A 28 14.30 22.11 7.78
N PRO A 29 13.96 22.71 6.62
CA PRO A 29 13.74 24.15 6.56
C PRO A 29 12.61 24.52 7.55
N PRO A 30 12.70 25.65 8.27
CA PRO A 30 11.73 25.98 9.31
C PRO A 30 10.40 26.39 8.65
N ARG A 31 9.46 25.46 8.62
CA ARG A 31 8.02 25.71 8.58
C ARG A 31 7.37 24.78 9.58
N ASP A 32 6.51 25.34 10.42
CA ASP A 32 5.89 24.71 11.57
C ASP A 32 5.29 23.34 11.22
N SER A 33 5.90 22.27 11.72
CA SER A 33 5.25 20.96 11.72
C SER A 33 4.00 21.09 12.59
N PRO A 34 2.78 20.89 12.06
CA PRO A 34 1.57 21.25 12.79
C PRO A 34 1.46 20.42 14.06
N SER A 35 1.30 21.11 15.18
CA SER A 35 1.02 20.57 16.50
C SER A 35 -0.27 19.75 16.50
N ALA A 36 -0.48 18.88 17.50
CA ALA A 36 -1.70 18.07 17.61
C ALA A 36 -2.97 18.95 17.69
N ALA A 37 -2.79 20.19 18.18
CA ALA A 37 -3.82 21.22 18.23
C ALA A 37 -4.12 21.82 16.83
N GLU A 38 -3.11 22.06 15.99
CA GLU A 38 -3.28 22.58 14.62
C GLU A 38 -3.85 21.54 13.65
N LEU A 39 -3.60 20.26 13.91
CA LEU A 39 -4.27 19.15 13.23
C LEU A 39 -5.75 19.02 13.63
N GLY A 40 -6.22 19.76 14.64
CA GLY A 40 -7.57 19.65 15.19
C GLY A 40 -7.89 18.30 15.83
N LEU A 41 -6.93 17.37 15.89
CA LEU A 41 -7.10 16.01 16.36
C LEU A 41 -7.05 15.98 17.88
N ARG A 42 -8.20 16.15 18.52
CA ARG A 42 -8.32 15.87 19.96
C ARG A 42 -8.18 14.36 20.16
N ARG A 43 -7.16 13.95 20.92
CA ARG A 43 -7.09 12.60 21.48
C ARG A 43 -8.37 12.38 22.26
N GLN A 44 -9.21 11.44 21.84
CA GLN A 44 -10.33 11.04 22.67
C GLN A 44 -9.76 10.43 23.95
N GLU A 45 -9.97 11.09 25.08
CA GLU A 45 -9.75 10.46 26.37
C GLU A 45 -10.69 9.25 26.44
N ARG A 46 -10.12 8.07 26.69
CA ARG A 46 -10.90 6.85 26.93
C ARG A 46 -11.80 7.11 28.12
N ALA A 47 -13.08 7.38 27.86
CA ALA A 47 -14.08 7.35 28.92
C ALA A 47 -14.15 5.91 29.45
N PRO A 48 -14.11 5.69 30.78
CA PRO A 48 -14.37 4.37 31.32
C PRO A 48 -15.77 3.92 30.90
N GLY A 49 -15.84 2.71 30.32
CA GLY A 49 -17.00 1.99 29.79
C GLY A 49 -18.37 2.65 29.90
N ARG A 50 -18.81 3.35 28.84
CA ARG A 50 -20.23 3.65 28.61
C ARG A 50 -20.96 2.41 28.07
N SER A 51 -21.10 1.37 28.89
CA SER A 51 -21.92 0.18 28.60
C SER A 51 -23.11 -0.02 29.55
N GLY A 52 -23.37 0.91 30.49
CA GLY A 52 -24.41 0.70 31.52
C GLY A 52 -25.81 1.19 31.15
N TRP A 53 -25.96 2.45 30.73
CA TRP A 53 -27.29 3.08 30.65
C TRP A 53 -28.12 2.64 29.44
N ARG A 54 -27.47 2.25 28.33
CA ARG A 54 -28.15 1.75 27.12
C ARG A 54 -28.81 0.39 27.35
N GLN A 55 -28.16 -0.48 28.14
CA GLN A 55 -28.69 -1.78 28.51
C GLN A 55 -29.79 -1.65 29.60
N ALA A 56 -29.67 -0.66 30.47
CA ALA A 56 -30.70 -0.31 31.45
C ALA A 56 -31.97 0.24 30.77
N LEU A 57 -31.83 1.12 29.78
CA LEU A 57 -32.97 1.61 28.98
C LEU A 57 -33.61 0.50 28.14
N HIS A 58 -32.82 -0.35 27.49
CA HIS A 58 -33.34 -1.47 26.70
C HIS A 58 -34.08 -2.52 27.55
N ARG A 59 -33.72 -2.67 28.83
CA ARG A 59 -34.46 -3.50 29.80
C ARG A 59 -35.70 -2.80 30.37
N ALA A 60 -35.65 -1.48 30.56
CA ALA A 60 -36.77 -0.70 31.08
C ALA A 60 -37.89 -0.50 30.04
N THR A 61 -37.56 -0.45 28.74
CA THR A 61 -38.54 -0.24 27.67
C THR A 61 -38.97 -1.54 26.96
N GLY A 62 -38.67 -2.72 27.52
CA GLY A 62 -39.15 -4.01 26.97
C GLY A 62 -38.75 -4.29 25.51
N GLY A 63 -37.67 -3.68 25.03
CA GLY A 63 -37.22 -3.83 23.63
C GLY A 63 -38.01 -3.06 22.56
N THR A 64 -38.95 -2.18 22.92
CA THR A 64 -39.77 -1.45 21.91
C THR A 64 -39.21 -0.09 21.49
N VAL A 65 -38.17 0.41 22.15
CA VAL A 65 -37.55 1.70 21.80
C VAL A 65 -36.03 1.55 21.73
N THR A 66 -35.52 1.43 20.50
CA THR A 66 -34.10 1.69 20.21
C THR A 66 -34.00 3.13 19.72
N PRO A 67 -33.29 4.03 20.43
CA PRO A 67 -33.02 5.37 19.92
C PRO A 67 -32.05 5.23 18.74
N GLY A 68 -32.61 5.20 17.53
CA GLY A 68 -31.86 5.26 16.29
C GLY A 68 -31.17 6.62 16.20
N VAL A 69 -29.84 6.60 16.11
CA VAL A 69 -29.12 7.72 15.51
C VAL A 69 -29.11 7.44 14.02
N GLY A 70 -30.14 7.97 13.36
CA GLY A 70 -30.13 8.18 11.94
C GLY A 70 -29.12 9.28 11.61
N MET A 71 -28.06 8.90 10.92
CA MET A 71 -27.57 9.69 9.80
C MET A 71 -27.68 8.78 8.60
N ASP A 72 -28.91 8.77 8.07
CA ASP A 72 -29.20 8.40 6.70
C ASP A 72 -28.65 9.53 5.83
N ASP A 73 -27.47 9.31 5.25
CA ASP A 73 -27.17 9.86 3.94
C ASP A 73 -27.01 8.66 3.01
N GLY A 74 -28.17 8.16 2.57
CA GLY A 74 -28.36 7.18 1.53
C GLY A 74 -27.85 7.65 0.17
N THR A 75 -26.54 7.85 0.06
CA THR A 75 -25.88 7.71 -1.24
C THR A 75 -25.63 6.21 -1.41
N GLU A 76 -26.63 5.49 -1.94
CA GLU A 76 -26.28 4.31 -2.73
C GLU A 76 -25.14 4.73 -3.66
N PRO A 77 -24.02 3.98 -3.74
CA PRO A 77 -22.98 4.31 -4.69
C PRO A 77 -23.63 4.29 -6.06
N SER A 78 -23.86 5.49 -6.58
CA SER A 78 -24.31 5.78 -7.93
C SER A 78 -23.57 4.80 -8.83
N ARG A 79 -24.34 3.95 -9.51
CA ARG A 79 -23.93 3.02 -10.57
C ARG A 79 -22.50 3.29 -11.00
N PRO A 80 -21.52 2.38 -10.77
CA PRO A 80 -20.11 2.72 -10.85
C PRO A 80 -19.89 3.45 -12.17
N ALA A 81 -19.47 4.72 -12.08
CA ALA A 81 -19.00 5.45 -13.24
C ALA A 81 -18.05 4.49 -13.95
N ARG A 82 -18.35 4.15 -15.21
CA ARG A 82 -17.60 3.12 -15.94
C ARG A 82 -16.13 3.43 -15.73
N LEU A 83 -15.43 2.54 -15.01
CA LEU A 83 -14.01 2.71 -14.77
C LEU A 83 -13.38 2.80 -16.15
N ARG A 84 -12.81 3.96 -16.42
CA ARG A 84 -12.25 4.27 -17.74
C ARG A 84 -11.05 3.33 -17.96
N HIS A 85 -10.97 2.77 -19.16
CA HIS A 85 -9.89 1.86 -19.54
C HIS A 85 -8.61 2.64 -19.91
N GLY A 86 -7.45 2.05 -19.61
CA GLY A 86 -6.12 2.57 -19.92
C GLY A 86 -5.05 1.97 -19.03
N ILE A 87 -3.78 2.18 -19.41
CA ILE A 87 -2.61 1.69 -18.67
C ILE A 87 -2.34 2.60 -17.47
N CYS A 88 -2.28 2.03 -16.28
CA CYS A 88 -2.11 2.78 -15.04
C CYS A 88 -1.16 2.06 -14.09
N SER A 89 -0.20 2.80 -13.56
CA SER A 89 0.69 2.32 -12.49
C SER A 89 0.31 2.99 -11.19
N ILE A 90 -0.04 2.21 -10.17
CA ILE A 90 -0.51 2.71 -8.88
C ILE A 90 0.50 2.28 -7.82
N ALA A 91 1.13 3.22 -7.13
CA ALA A 91 1.98 2.89 -6.01
C ALA A 91 1.23 3.04 -4.68
N VAL A 92 1.37 2.05 -3.80
CA VAL A 92 0.74 2.04 -2.49
C VAL A 92 1.82 2.24 -1.43
N LEU A 93 1.72 3.33 -0.69
CA LEU A 93 2.73 3.83 0.25
C LEU A 93 2.21 3.80 1.68
N SER A 94 3.10 3.56 2.63
CA SER A 94 2.87 3.78 4.05
C SER A 94 4.17 4.06 4.77
N MET A 95 4.16 4.99 5.73
CA MET A 95 5.35 5.29 6.53
C MET A 95 5.49 4.39 7.77
N LYS A 96 4.47 3.57 8.08
CA LYS A 96 4.44 2.75 9.29
C LYS A 96 4.06 1.32 8.94
N GLY A 97 4.75 0.35 9.55
CA GLY A 97 4.39 -1.06 9.44
C GLY A 97 3.00 -1.32 10.03
N GLY A 98 2.28 -2.28 9.45
CA GLY A 98 1.01 -2.76 10.02
C GLY A 98 -0.22 -1.86 9.79
N VAL A 99 -0.12 -0.77 9.01
CA VAL A 99 -1.29 0.09 8.69
C VAL A 99 -2.26 -0.54 7.67
N GLY A 100 -1.96 -1.72 7.13
CA GLY A 100 -2.76 -2.40 6.13
C GLY A 100 -2.48 -1.98 4.69
N LYS A 101 -1.25 -1.53 4.40
CA LYS A 101 -0.79 -1.19 3.05
C LYS A 101 -0.98 -2.35 2.06
N THR A 102 -0.37 -3.50 2.34
CA THR A 102 -0.46 -4.72 1.52
C THR A 102 -1.92 -5.18 1.37
N THR A 103 -2.68 -5.17 2.46
CA THR A 103 -4.13 -5.45 2.44
C THR A 103 -4.88 -4.51 1.50
N THR A 104 -4.55 -3.22 1.53
CA THR A 104 -5.14 -2.21 0.64
C THR A 104 -4.74 -2.43 -0.81
N THR A 105 -3.47 -2.78 -1.09
CA THR A 105 -3.00 -3.11 -2.43
C THR A 105 -3.81 -4.25 -3.04
N VAL A 106 -4.00 -5.34 -2.29
CA VAL A 106 -4.74 -6.51 -2.76
C VAL A 106 -6.24 -6.25 -2.87
N GLY A 107 -6.83 -5.55 -1.89
CA GLY A 107 -8.25 -5.17 -1.92
C GLY A 107 -8.58 -4.25 -3.09
N LEU A 108 -7.75 -3.24 -3.35
CA LEU A 108 -7.87 -2.35 -4.49
C LEU A 108 -7.67 -3.10 -5.81
N GLY A 109 -6.57 -3.85 -5.95
CA GLY A 109 -6.25 -4.58 -7.18
C GLY A 109 -7.33 -5.60 -7.55
N SER A 110 -7.84 -6.35 -6.56
CA SER A 110 -8.93 -7.31 -6.75
C SER A 110 -10.22 -6.62 -7.22
N THR A 111 -10.51 -5.45 -6.65
CA THR A 111 -11.70 -4.68 -7.00
C THR A 111 -11.60 -4.13 -8.42
N ILE A 112 -10.45 -3.57 -8.81
CA ILE A 112 -10.17 -3.11 -10.17
C ILE A 112 -10.29 -4.27 -11.17
N ALA A 113 -9.67 -5.42 -10.87
CA ALA A 113 -9.69 -6.61 -11.73
C ALA A 113 -11.12 -7.11 -11.97
N THR A 114 -11.93 -7.16 -10.91
CA THR A 114 -13.33 -7.60 -10.99
C THR A 114 -14.20 -6.59 -11.75
N MET A 115 -14.01 -5.29 -11.53
CA MET A 115 -14.87 -4.26 -12.12
C MET A 115 -14.55 -3.96 -13.58
N ARG A 116 -13.27 -3.98 -13.97
CA ARG A 116 -12.83 -3.64 -15.35
C ARG A 116 -12.72 -4.88 -16.25
N GLY A 117 -12.50 -6.07 -15.67
CA GLY A 117 -12.11 -7.26 -16.44
C GLY A 117 -10.73 -7.14 -17.08
N ASP A 118 -9.98 -6.11 -16.69
CA ASP A 118 -8.63 -5.80 -17.15
C ASP A 118 -7.60 -6.77 -16.55
N ARG A 119 -6.42 -6.85 -17.17
CA ARG A 119 -5.29 -7.55 -16.57
C ARG A 119 -4.66 -6.66 -15.53
N VAL A 120 -4.75 -7.08 -14.27
CA VAL A 120 -4.25 -6.36 -13.11
C VAL A 120 -3.23 -7.22 -12.39
N ILE A 121 -2.07 -6.64 -12.08
CA ILE A 121 -1.02 -7.30 -11.31
C ILE A 121 -0.63 -6.46 -10.10
N ALA A 122 -0.37 -7.12 -8.98
CA ALA A 122 0.28 -6.54 -7.82
C ALA A 122 1.71 -7.07 -7.70
N VAL A 123 2.66 -6.17 -7.47
CA VAL A 123 4.10 -6.46 -7.33
C VAL A 123 4.57 -5.98 -5.97
N ASP A 124 5.40 -6.77 -5.31
CA ASP A 124 6.04 -6.39 -4.06
C ASP A 124 7.35 -5.64 -4.34
N ALA A 125 7.45 -4.38 -3.91
CA ALA A 125 8.64 -3.56 -4.00
C ALA A 125 9.27 -3.34 -2.62
N ASN A 126 9.18 -4.33 -1.73
CA ASN A 126 9.83 -4.34 -0.43
C ASN A 126 11.17 -5.11 -0.47
N PRO A 127 12.32 -4.47 -0.19
CA PRO A 127 13.63 -5.14 -0.14
C PRO A 127 13.79 -6.08 1.08
N ASP A 128 13.01 -5.87 2.15
CA ASP A 128 13.26 -6.47 3.47
C ASP A 128 12.41 -7.72 3.79
N LEU A 129 11.74 -8.30 2.79
CA LEU A 129 10.74 -9.39 2.83
C LEU A 129 9.32 -8.88 2.58
N GLY A 130 8.85 -9.12 1.36
CA GLY A 130 7.49 -8.87 0.94
C GLY A 130 6.46 -9.80 1.57
N THR A 131 5.28 -9.28 1.89
CA THR A 131 4.13 -10.07 2.41
C THR A 131 2.98 -10.14 1.41
N LEU A 132 3.12 -9.51 0.24
CA LEU A 132 2.06 -9.45 -0.77
C LEU A 132 1.62 -10.83 -1.26
N ALA A 133 2.57 -11.72 -1.52
CA ALA A 133 2.29 -13.08 -1.98
C ALA A 133 1.46 -13.90 -0.96
N GLN A 134 1.51 -13.57 0.33
CA GLN A 134 0.74 -14.26 1.38
C GLN A 134 -0.74 -13.85 1.40
N ARG A 135 -1.10 -12.78 0.67
CA ARG A 135 -2.47 -12.26 0.58
C ARG A 135 -3.22 -12.73 -0.66
N GLY A 136 -2.54 -13.45 -1.54
CA GLY A 136 -3.12 -14.17 -2.68
C GLY A 136 -2.88 -15.67 -2.56
N PRO A 137 -3.33 -16.45 -3.55
CA PRO A 137 -3.03 -17.89 -3.59
C PRO A 137 -1.53 -18.14 -3.84
N ASP A 138 -0.97 -19.13 -3.15
CA ASP A 138 0.46 -19.51 -3.24
C ASP A 138 0.67 -20.65 -4.27
N HIS A 139 0.36 -20.38 -5.54
CA HIS A 139 0.45 -21.40 -6.59
C HIS A 139 1.81 -21.45 -7.28
N VAL A 140 2.50 -20.31 -7.37
CA VAL A 140 3.75 -20.15 -8.11
C VAL A 140 4.85 -19.63 -7.18
N ARG A 141 5.96 -20.36 -7.11
CA ARG A 141 7.14 -20.02 -6.28
C ARG A 141 8.13 -19.07 -6.96
N SER A 142 7.86 -18.70 -8.21
CA SER A 142 8.68 -17.76 -8.96
C SER A 142 8.67 -16.38 -8.31
N THR A 143 9.77 -15.67 -8.46
CA THR A 143 9.99 -14.34 -7.91
C THR A 143 10.14 -13.29 -9.02
N VAL A 144 10.14 -12.02 -8.62
CA VAL A 144 10.50 -10.89 -9.50
C VAL A 144 11.84 -11.12 -10.21
N ARG A 145 12.83 -11.73 -9.55
CA ARG A 145 14.15 -11.97 -10.14
C ARG A 145 14.12 -13.07 -11.20
N ASP A 146 13.34 -14.12 -10.99
CA ASP A 146 13.18 -15.19 -11.96
C ASP A 146 12.53 -14.66 -13.25
N LEU A 147 11.57 -13.72 -13.12
CA LEU A 147 10.99 -13.02 -14.27
C LEU A 147 12.04 -12.19 -15.03
N LEU A 148 12.92 -11.48 -14.31
CA LEU A 148 13.99 -10.68 -14.92
C LEU A 148 15.07 -11.53 -15.58
N ALA A 149 15.35 -12.72 -15.04
CA ALA A 149 16.31 -13.66 -15.59
C ALA A 149 15.79 -14.39 -16.85
N ASP A 150 14.48 -14.42 -17.07
CA ASP A 150 13.88 -15.07 -18.24
C ASP A 150 14.01 -14.18 -19.49
N SER A 151 14.94 -14.54 -20.37
CA SER A 151 15.13 -13.90 -21.67
C SER A 151 14.03 -14.25 -22.72
N GLY A 152 13.15 -15.20 -22.41
CA GLY A 152 12.09 -15.71 -23.27
C GLY A 152 10.74 -14.98 -23.15
N ILE A 153 10.66 -13.89 -22.38
CA ILE A 153 9.41 -13.15 -22.18
C ILE A 153 9.01 -12.39 -23.45
N SER A 154 8.11 -12.99 -24.24
CA SER A 154 7.60 -12.41 -25.49
C SER A 154 6.08 -12.26 -25.52
N ARG A 155 5.38 -13.09 -24.76
CA ARG A 155 3.92 -13.12 -24.68
C ARG A 155 3.48 -13.09 -23.24
N TYR A 156 2.22 -12.69 -23.02
CA TYR A 156 1.61 -12.69 -21.69
C TYR A 156 1.64 -14.07 -21.01
N SER A 157 1.51 -15.17 -21.78
CA SER A 157 1.62 -16.53 -21.23
C SER A 157 2.98 -16.84 -20.62
N ASP A 158 4.05 -16.17 -21.07
CA ASP A 158 5.40 -16.37 -20.53
C ASP A 158 5.49 -15.70 -19.16
N VAL A 159 5.00 -14.45 -19.03
CA VAL A 159 4.92 -13.75 -17.73
C VAL A 159 4.05 -14.51 -16.73
N ARG A 160 2.94 -15.11 -17.17
CA ARG A 160 2.06 -15.91 -16.30
C ARG A 160 2.71 -17.14 -15.68
N ARG A 161 3.87 -17.59 -16.19
CA ARG A 161 4.63 -18.68 -15.54
C ARG A 161 5.25 -18.22 -14.22
N HIS A 162 5.35 -16.91 -14.01
CA HIS A 162 5.97 -16.29 -12.86
C HIS A 162 4.98 -15.68 -11.87
N THR A 163 3.68 -15.70 -12.17
CA THR A 163 2.64 -15.05 -11.36
C THR A 163 1.66 -16.06 -10.77
N SER A 164 1.10 -15.73 -9.61
CA SER A 164 -0.09 -16.42 -9.07
C SER A 164 -1.33 -15.58 -9.35
N GLN A 165 -2.50 -16.19 -9.55
CA GLN A 165 -3.75 -15.47 -9.80
C GLN A 165 -4.84 -15.86 -8.79
N SER A 166 -5.46 -14.86 -8.18
CA SER A 166 -6.62 -15.03 -7.28
C SER A 166 -7.94 -15.21 -8.02
N ALA A 167 -8.98 -15.62 -7.28
CA ALA A 167 -10.34 -15.73 -7.81
C ALA A 167 -10.90 -14.41 -8.39
N SER A 168 -10.40 -13.25 -7.93
CA SER A 168 -10.77 -11.93 -8.47
C SER A 168 -10.04 -11.56 -9.77
N ARG A 169 -9.21 -12.48 -10.30
CA ARG A 169 -8.30 -12.29 -11.45
C ARG A 169 -7.13 -11.32 -11.21
N LEU A 170 -6.95 -10.82 -9.98
CA LEU A 170 -5.72 -10.14 -9.61
C LEU A 170 -4.56 -11.13 -9.64
N GLU A 171 -3.52 -10.77 -10.39
CA GLU A 171 -2.25 -11.48 -10.42
C GLU A 171 -1.25 -10.93 -9.40
N PHE A 172 -0.35 -11.78 -8.92
CA PHE A 172 0.66 -11.46 -7.92
C PHE A 172 2.02 -11.86 -8.45
N LEU A 173 2.98 -10.93 -8.36
CA LEU A 173 4.41 -11.20 -8.55
C LEU A 173 5.12 -10.97 -7.22
N GLY A 174 5.55 -12.07 -6.59
CA GLY A 174 6.21 -12.04 -5.29
C GLY A 174 7.69 -11.67 -5.38
N SER A 175 8.20 -11.00 -4.35
CA SER A 175 9.64 -10.79 -4.15
C SER A 175 10.33 -12.08 -3.65
N ALA A 176 11.66 -12.13 -3.73
CA ALA A 176 12.44 -13.24 -3.18
C ALA A 176 12.14 -13.43 -1.68
N ARG A 177 11.96 -14.70 -1.26
CA ARG A 177 11.60 -15.08 0.12
C ARG A 177 12.81 -15.36 1.01
N ASP A 178 14.02 -15.31 0.45
CA ASP A 178 15.26 -15.66 1.16
C ASP A 178 16.00 -14.39 1.62
N PRO A 179 16.10 -14.12 2.94
CA PRO A 179 16.85 -13.00 3.50
C PRO A 179 18.35 -13.05 3.17
N ALA A 180 18.92 -14.24 2.96
CA ALA A 180 20.34 -14.44 2.70
C ALA A 180 20.75 -14.04 1.27
N VAL A 181 19.78 -13.91 0.37
CA VAL A 181 19.97 -13.53 -1.05
C VAL A 181 19.54 -12.06 -1.28
N SER A 182 19.32 -11.28 -0.22
CA SER A 182 18.83 -9.90 -0.32
C SER A 182 19.94 -8.92 -0.73
N GLU A 183 20.40 -9.00 -1.97
CA GLU A 183 20.83 -7.77 -2.66
C GLU A 183 19.61 -6.84 -2.77
N ALA A 184 19.75 -5.63 -2.23
CA ALA A 184 18.69 -4.63 -2.14
C ALA A 184 18.05 -4.40 -3.52
N PHE A 185 16.75 -4.66 -3.63
CA PHE A 185 15.97 -4.44 -4.85
C PHE A 185 16.14 -2.99 -5.33
N SER A 186 16.82 -2.79 -6.46
CA SER A 186 17.25 -1.46 -6.88
C SER A 186 16.19 -0.71 -7.68
N GLU A 187 16.40 0.60 -7.89
CA GLU A 187 15.61 1.38 -8.84
C GLU A 187 15.59 0.75 -10.24
N THR A 188 16.75 0.28 -10.70
CA THR A 188 16.92 -0.32 -12.03
C THR A 188 16.15 -1.62 -12.15
N ASP A 189 16.17 -2.47 -11.12
CA ASP A 189 15.41 -3.72 -11.10
C ASP A 189 13.93 -3.45 -11.20
N TYR A 190 13.41 -2.51 -10.40
CA TYR A 190 12.00 -2.12 -10.49
C TYR A 190 11.65 -1.61 -11.89
N ARG A 191 12.48 -0.75 -12.50
CA ARG A 191 12.22 -0.21 -13.84
C ARG A 191 12.15 -1.31 -14.89
N ASN A 192 13.06 -2.27 -14.85
CA ASN A 192 13.07 -3.41 -15.79
C ASN A 192 11.83 -4.28 -15.63
N VAL A 193 11.43 -4.57 -14.38
CA VAL A 193 10.20 -5.34 -14.10
C VAL A 193 8.99 -4.58 -14.59
N HIS A 194 8.91 -3.28 -14.26
CA HIS A 194 7.81 -2.42 -14.65
C HIS A 194 7.67 -2.37 -16.17
N GLU A 195 8.76 -2.22 -16.92
CA GLU A 195 8.74 -2.24 -18.39
C GLU A 195 8.24 -3.57 -18.95
N VAL A 196 8.58 -4.69 -18.32
CA VAL A 196 8.03 -6.00 -18.72
C VAL A 196 6.52 -6.03 -18.49
N LEU A 197 6.06 -5.61 -17.31
CA LEU A 197 4.65 -5.68 -16.91
C LEU A 197 3.76 -4.70 -17.67
N ASP A 198 4.23 -3.48 -17.95
CA ASP A 198 3.51 -2.43 -18.67
C ASP A 198 3.10 -2.87 -20.09
N ARG A 199 3.83 -3.82 -20.67
CA ARG A 199 3.50 -4.41 -21.98
C ARG A 199 2.32 -5.39 -21.96
N PHE A 200 2.01 -6.00 -20.81
CA PHE A 200 1.06 -7.11 -20.72
C PHE A 200 -0.11 -6.87 -19.77
N TYR A 201 0.00 -5.91 -18.87
CA TYR A 201 -1.02 -5.56 -17.87
C TYR A 201 -1.57 -4.15 -18.10
N ASN A 202 -2.86 -3.98 -17.85
CA ASN A 202 -3.50 -2.67 -17.90
C ASN A 202 -3.27 -1.90 -16.59
N VAL A 203 -3.16 -2.61 -15.46
CA VAL A 203 -2.92 -1.96 -14.17
C VAL A 203 -1.82 -2.70 -13.42
N VAL A 204 -0.79 -1.95 -13.02
CA VAL A 204 0.30 -2.44 -12.17
C VAL A 204 0.16 -1.75 -10.82
N LEU A 205 -0.10 -2.53 -9.77
CA LEU A 205 -0.07 -2.05 -8.39
C LEU A 205 1.26 -2.41 -7.74
N THR A 206 1.93 -1.42 -7.18
CA THR A 206 3.20 -1.63 -6.49
C THR A 206 2.99 -1.49 -4.99
N ASP A 207 3.15 -2.58 -4.25
CA ASP A 207 3.17 -2.58 -2.79
C ASP A 207 4.57 -2.15 -2.32
N CYS A 208 4.73 -0.88 -1.99
CA CYS A 208 6.03 -0.38 -1.56
C CYS A 208 6.36 -0.88 -0.15
N GLY A 209 7.65 -1.03 0.18
CA GLY A 209 8.08 -1.25 1.56
C GLY A 209 7.72 -0.09 2.51
N THR A 210 8.17 -0.16 3.76
CA THR A 210 8.04 0.96 4.69
C THR A 210 9.16 1.98 4.44
N GLY A 211 8.79 3.25 4.24
CA GLY A 211 9.74 4.36 4.13
C GLY A 211 9.98 4.86 2.69
N LEU A 212 10.41 6.13 2.60
CA LEU A 212 10.64 6.86 1.34
C LEU A 212 12.13 6.97 0.97
N THR A 213 13.02 6.29 1.71
CA THR A 213 14.47 6.47 1.60
C THR A 213 15.16 5.38 0.77
N HIS A 214 14.43 4.35 0.33
CA HIS A 214 14.99 3.26 -0.47
C HIS A 214 15.07 3.64 -1.95
N SER A 215 16.16 3.31 -2.64
CA SER A 215 16.37 3.66 -4.06
C SER A 215 15.24 3.16 -4.97
N ALA A 216 14.67 1.99 -4.68
CA ALA A 216 13.49 1.45 -5.36
C ALA A 216 12.33 2.45 -5.43
N ILE A 217 12.11 3.25 -4.39
CA ILE A 217 10.96 4.16 -4.32
C ILE A 217 11.01 5.24 -5.41
N GLN A 218 12.20 5.71 -5.77
CA GLN A 218 12.37 6.68 -6.85
C GLN A 218 11.89 6.09 -8.17
N GLY A 219 12.28 4.84 -8.45
CA GLY A 219 11.79 4.09 -9.61
C GLY A 219 10.28 3.92 -9.60
N VAL A 220 9.71 3.57 -8.45
CA VAL A 220 8.25 3.43 -8.29
C VAL A 220 7.52 4.74 -8.55
N LEU A 221 7.96 5.83 -7.93
CA LEU A 221 7.34 7.14 -8.07
C LEU A 221 7.47 7.67 -9.51
N ASN A 222 8.62 7.47 -10.17
CA ASN A 222 8.81 7.86 -11.57
C ASN A 222 7.89 7.10 -12.54
N ALA A 223 7.54 5.85 -12.22
CA ALA A 223 6.63 5.03 -13.03
C ALA A 223 5.15 5.25 -12.68
N ALA A 224 4.85 5.76 -11.48
CA ALA A 224 3.50 5.87 -10.96
C ALA A 224 2.66 6.91 -11.75
N SER A 225 1.42 6.53 -12.03
CA SER A 225 0.35 7.41 -12.50
C SER A 225 -0.48 7.97 -11.34
N ALA A 226 -0.53 7.25 -10.21
CA ALA A 226 -1.31 7.59 -9.04
C ALA A 226 -0.67 7.00 -7.78
N LEU A 227 -0.98 7.61 -6.63
CA LEU A 227 -0.54 7.12 -5.33
C LEU A 227 -1.73 6.81 -4.42
N VAL A 228 -1.56 5.78 -3.61
CA VAL A 228 -2.43 5.48 -2.48
C VAL A 228 -1.59 5.55 -1.21
N VAL A 229 -1.86 6.53 -0.35
CA VAL A 229 -1.18 6.65 0.94
C VAL A 229 -2.07 6.03 2.02
N VAL A 230 -1.59 4.97 2.66
CA VAL A 230 -2.34 4.24 3.69
C VAL A 230 -1.92 4.69 5.07
N ALA A 231 -2.89 5.09 5.88
CA ALA A 231 -2.72 5.51 7.26
C ALA A 231 -3.70 4.77 8.17
N SER A 232 -3.29 4.50 9.41
CA SER A 232 -4.21 4.06 10.46
C SER A 232 -4.90 5.27 11.10
N PRO A 233 -6.03 5.08 11.82
CA PRO A 233 -6.73 6.14 12.56
C PRO A 233 -5.97 6.51 13.85
N ALA A 234 -4.73 6.97 13.69
CA ALA A 234 -3.82 7.37 14.75
C ALA A 234 -3.11 8.68 14.36
N ILE A 235 -2.84 9.54 15.35
CA ILE A 235 -2.27 10.89 15.12
C ILE A 235 -0.89 10.82 14.46
N ASP A 236 -0.04 9.91 14.92
CA ASP A 236 1.29 9.71 14.38
C ASP A 236 1.24 9.19 12.93
N SER A 237 0.36 8.23 12.65
CA SER A 237 0.13 7.74 11.28
C SER A 237 -0.40 8.85 10.36
N ALA A 238 -1.30 9.70 10.86
CA ALA A 238 -1.81 10.83 10.12
C ALA A 238 -0.71 11.84 9.77
N ARG A 239 0.10 12.22 10.76
CA ARG A 239 1.27 13.10 10.58
C ARG A 239 2.25 12.54 9.57
N SER A 240 2.53 11.24 9.66
CA SER A 240 3.41 10.58 8.71
C SER A 240 2.85 10.63 7.29
N ALA A 241 1.56 10.35 7.08
CA ALA A 241 0.96 10.46 5.75
C ALA A 241 1.07 11.87 5.17
N LEU A 242 0.90 12.91 6.00
CA LEU A 242 1.08 14.30 5.57
C LEU A 242 2.52 14.62 5.20
N ALA A 243 3.48 14.20 6.02
CA ALA A 243 4.89 14.37 5.72
C ALA A 243 5.28 13.68 4.41
N THR A 244 4.64 12.55 4.06
CA THR A 244 4.80 11.92 2.75
C THR A 244 4.28 12.81 1.62
N LEU A 245 3.09 13.42 1.77
CA LEU A 245 2.55 14.34 0.76
C LEU A 245 3.46 15.57 0.58
N ASP A 246 3.88 16.19 1.68
CA ASP A 246 4.80 17.32 1.66
C ASP A 246 6.12 16.92 0.99
N TRP A 247 6.67 15.75 1.31
CA TRP A 247 7.89 15.25 0.70
C TRP A 247 7.75 15.11 -0.83
N LEU A 248 6.63 14.57 -1.32
CA LEU A 248 6.37 14.44 -2.75
C LEU A 248 6.37 15.81 -3.46
N GLU A 249 5.73 16.81 -2.86
CA GLU A 249 5.72 18.17 -3.41
C GLU A 249 7.12 18.78 -3.50
N HIS A 250 7.95 18.61 -2.47
CA HIS A 250 9.29 19.19 -2.41
C HIS A 250 10.33 18.46 -3.26
N HIS A 251 10.09 17.19 -3.62
CA HIS A 251 11.05 16.36 -4.36
C HIS A 251 10.68 16.15 -5.83
N GLY A 252 9.84 17.02 -6.41
CA GLY A 252 9.50 17.01 -7.84
C GLY A 252 8.37 16.06 -8.22
N PHE A 253 7.70 15.45 -7.23
CA PHE A 253 6.54 14.57 -7.42
C PHE A 253 5.21 15.27 -7.10
N GLY A 254 5.15 16.61 -7.11
CA GLY A 254 3.92 17.37 -6.87
C GLY A 254 2.77 17.00 -7.82
N TYR A 255 3.07 16.54 -9.03
CA TYR A 255 2.06 16.02 -9.96
C TYR A 255 1.38 14.74 -9.43
N LEU A 256 2.08 13.91 -8.65
CA LEU A 256 1.50 12.75 -7.98
C LEU A 256 0.68 13.13 -6.77
N ALA A 257 1.08 14.17 -6.02
CA ALA A 257 0.29 14.68 -4.89
C ALA A 257 -1.15 15.01 -5.32
N ALA A 258 -1.31 15.62 -6.50
CA ALA A 258 -2.62 15.89 -7.09
C ALA A 258 -3.43 14.63 -7.43
N HIS A 259 -2.77 13.50 -7.73
CA HIS A 259 -3.38 12.20 -8.06
C HIS A 259 -3.25 11.20 -6.91
N THR A 260 -3.09 11.68 -5.68
CA THR A 260 -2.98 10.86 -4.49
C THR A 260 -4.35 10.67 -3.85
N SER A 261 -4.67 9.42 -3.48
CA SER A 261 -5.78 9.08 -2.60
C SER A 261 -5.23 8.68 -1.23
N VAL A 262 -5.84 9.19 -0.16
CA VAL A 262 -5.52 8.76 1.21
C VAL A 262 -6.52 7.71 1.66
N VAL A 263 -6.01 6.58 2.15
CA VAL A 263 -6.82 5.52 2.76
C VAL A 263 -6.62 5.55 4.26
N VAL A 264 -7.70 5.84 5.00
CA VAL A 264 -7.73 5.70 6.46
C VAL A 264 -8.26 4.30 6.77
N ASN A 265 -7.33 3.37 7.03
CA ASN A 265 -7.64 1.97 7.27
C ASN A 265 -7.70 1.67 8.78
N SER A 266 -8.75 0.99 9.23
CA SER A 266 -8.93 0.60 10.63
C SER A 266 -8.66 -0.90 10.81
N PRO A 267 -7.43 -1.34 11.12
CA PRO A 267 -7.10 -2.77 11.15
C PRO A 267 -7.50 -3.47 12.45
N TRP A 268 -8.03 -2.75 13.44
CA TRP A 268 -8.54 -3.32 14.71
C TRP A 268 -9.98 -2.86 14.99
N ALA A 269 -10.73 -3.73 15.67
CA ALA A 269 -12.05 -3.42 16.18
C ALA A 269 -11.98 -2.49 17.40
N GLY A 270 -12.99 -1.63 17.55
CA GLY A 270 -13.17 -0.76 18.73
C GLY A 270 -12.88 0.72 18.48
N ASP A 271 -12.96 1.51 19.56
CA ASP A 271 -12.77 2.95 19.49
C ASP A 271 -11.31 3.30 19.16
N THR A 272 -11.17 4.13 18.13
CA THR A 272 -9.90 4.67 17.69
C THR A 272 -9.46 5.80 18.62
N SER A 273 -8.15 6.03 18.75
CA SER A 273 -7.63 7.13 19.58
C SER A 273 -7.94 8.51 18.99
N VAL A 274 -8.40 8.54 17.74
CA VAL A 274 -8.68 9.71 16.91
C VAL A 274 -10.07 9.56 16.29
N ASP A 275 -10.81 10.67 16.24
CA ASP A 275 -12.04 10.75 15.46
C ASP A 275 -11.73 10.65 13.96
N VAL A 276 -12.13 9.52 13.35
CA VAL A 276 -11.92 9.23 11.93
C VAL A 276 -12.56 10.30 11.04
N SER A 277 -13.66 10.91 11.47
CA SER A 277 -14.36 11.97 10.72
C SER A 277 -13.52 13.23 10.66
N GLN A 278 -12.94 13.64 11.79
CA GLN A 278 -12.03 14.79 11.84
C GLN A 278 -10.77 14.55 11.01
N LEU A 279 -10.19 13.35 11.12
CA LEU A 279 -9.02 12.98 10.32
C LEU A 279 -9.33 12.99 8.82
N THR A 280 -10.49 12.47 8.43
CA THR A 280 -10.96 12.48 7.04
C THR A 280 -11.14 13.90 6.53
N GLN A 281 -11.78 14.77 7.32
CA GLN A 281 -11.96 16.19 6.96
C GLN A 281 -10.63 16.91 6.78
N TYR A 282 -9.66 16.62 7.65
CA TYR A 282 -8.32 17.19 7.56
C TYR A 282 -7.61 16.78 6.25
N PHE A 283 -7.68 15.50 5.85
CA PHE A 283 -7.08 15.04 4.59
C PHE A 283 -7.79 15.58 3.35
N ARG A 284 -9.12 15.77 3.39
CA ARG A 284 -9.88 16.37 2.28
C ARG A 284 -9.41 17.78 1.92
N GLY A 285 -8.75 18.48 2.84
CA GLY A 285 -8.12 19.77 2.57
C GLY A 285 -6.80 19.70 1.81
N ARG A 286 -6.19 18.52 1.64
CA ARG A 286 -4.89 18.33 0.98
C ARG A 286 -4.90 17.37 -0.21
N VAL A 287 -5.80 16.38 -0.23
CA VAL A 287 -5.87 15.39 -1.32
C VAL A 287 -7.25 15.35 -1.94
N GLN A 288 -7.33 14.95 -3.21
CA GLN A 288 -8.59 14.88 -3.95
C GLN A 288 -9.55 13.83 -3.37
N ASN A 289 -9.01 12.69 -2.92
CA ASN A 289 -9.80 11.55 -2.51
C ASN A 289 -9.34 11.04 -1.14
N VAL A 290 -10.30 10.86 -0.23
CA VAL A 290 -10.08 10.22 1.06
C VAL A 290 -11.10 9.09 1.21
N VAL A 291 -10.62 7.87 1.42
CA VAL A 291 -11.44 6.67 1.59
C VAL A 291 -11.19 6.08 2.96
N VAL A 292 -12.26 5.83 3.70
CA VAL A 292 -12.19 5.14 4.99
C VAL A 292 -12.49 3.66 4.77
N VAL A 293 -11.52 2.80 5.09
CA VAL A 293 -11.70 1.35 5.10
C VAL A 293 -11.97 0.92 6.54
N PRO A 294 -13.19 0.45 6.86
CA PRO A 294 -13.54 0.04 8.21
C PRO A 294 -12.85 -1.27 8.58
N TYR A 295 -12.89 -1.59 9.87
CA TYR A 295 -12.51 -2.93 10.33
C TYR A 295 -13.38 -3.99 9.66
N ASP A 296 -12.74 -5.08 9.26
CA ASP A 296 -13.35 -6.22 8.57
C ASP A 296 -12.68 -7.50 9.06
N ASP A 297 -13.50 -8.44 9.56
CA ASP A 297 -13.00 -9.69 10.13
C ASP A 297 -12.18 -10.49 9.11
N HIS A 298 -12.62 -10.52 7.85
CA HIS A 298 -11.92 -11.25 6.78
C HIS A 298 -10.54 -10.64 6.49
N LEU A 299 -10.42 -9.30 6.53
CA LEU A 299 -9.12 -8.65 6.35
C LEU A 299 -8.18 -8.87 7.56
N ALA A 300 -8.75 -8.96 8.76
CA ALA A 300 -8.00 -9.18 10.00
C ALA A 300 -7.40 -10.59 10.12
N GLU A 301 -7.96 -11.58 9.41
CA GLU A 301 -7.44 -12.97 9.36
C GLU A 301 -5.98 -13.06 8.89
N GLY A 302 -5.48 -12.07 8.15
CA GLY A 302 -4.08 -12.06 7.72
C GLY A 302 -3.77 -12.93 6.49
N GLY A 303 -4.73 -13.73 6.01
CA GLY A 303 -4.57 -14.67 4.89
C GLY A 303 -5.01 -14.15 3.53
N GLU A 304 -5.42 -15.09 2.65
CA GLU A 304 -5.91 -14.79 1.30
C GLU A 304 -7.13 -13.86 1.32
N ILE A 305 -7.06 -12.76 0.58
CA ILE A 305 -8.15 -11.79 0.52
C ILE A 305 -9.14 -12.19 -0.57
N ARG A 306 -10.39 -12.48 -0.18
CA ARG A 306 -11.48 -12.75 -1.12
C ARG A 306 -12.59 -11.73 -0.99
N LEU A 307 -12.95 -11.11 -2.12
CA LEU A 307 -13.92 -10.00 -2.15
C LEU A 307 -15.34 -10.42 -1.74
N ASP A 308 -15.70 -11.68 -1.95
CA ASP A 308 -17.00 -12.28 -1.58
C ASP A 308 -17.20 -12.32 -0.06
N ARG A 309 -16.12 -12.46 0.71
CA ARG A 309 -16.12 -12.52 2.18
C ARG A 309 -16.09 -11.15 2.87
N LEU A 310 -15.78 -10.08 2.13
CA LEU A 310 -15.76 -8.72 2.69
C LEU A 310 -17.15 -8.23 3.08
N ASN A 311 -17.21 -7.50 4.19
CA ASN A 311 -18.41 -6.78 4.58
C ASN A 311 -18.80 -5.74 3.53
N ARG A 312 -20.10 -5.46 3.43
CA ARG A 312 -20.65 -4.52 2.42
C ARG A 312 -19.94 -3.16 2.46
N LYS A 313 -19.71 -2.62 3.66
CA LYS A 313 -19.04 -1.32 3.85
C LYS A 313 -17.59 -1.34 3.32
N THR A 314 -16.84 -2.39 3.62
CA THR A 314 -15.46 -2.60 3.14
C THR A 314 -15.41 -2.72 1.62
N ARG A 315 -16.33 -3.50 1.03
CA ARG A 315 -16.44 -3.64 -0.43
C ARG A 315 -16.78 -2.31 -1.10
N SER A 316 -17.71 -1.54 -0.53
CA SER A 316 -18.04 -0.20 -1.02
C SER A 316 -16.84 0.76 -0.92
N ALA A 317 -16.06 0.69 0.17
CA ALA A 317 -14.85 1.50 0.32
C ALA A 317 -13.82 1.20 -0.77
N TYR A 318 -13.50 -0.07 -1.03
CA TYR A 318 -12.59 -0.43 -2.13
C TYR A 318 -13.16 -0.09 -3.52
N THR A 319 -14.48 -0.17 -3.70
CA THR A 319 -15.14 0.26 -4.94
C THR A 319 -14.97 1.76 -5.16
N ALA A 320 -15.15 2.56 -4.12
CA ALA A 320 -14.93 4.01 -4.17
C ALA A 320 -13.45 4.34 -4.43
N LEU A 321 -12.52 3.63 -3.79
CA LEU A 321 -11.09 3.80 -4.05
C LEU A 321 -10.73 3.45 -5.50
N ALA A 322 -11.24 2.34 -6.03
CA ALA A 322 -11.05 1.95 -7.42
C ALA A 322 -11.61 2.97 -8.41
N ALA A 323 -12.76 3.58 -8.08
CA ALA A 323 -13.37 4.65 -8.88
C ALA A 323 -12.59 5.97 -8.85
N ALA A 324 -11.85 6.23 -7.77
CA ALA A 324 -10.97 7.39 -7.64
C ALA A 324 -9.64 7.23 -8.42
N MET A 325 -9.24 6.00 -8.76
CA MET A 325 -7.99 5.78 -9.50
C MET A 325 -8.10 6.29 -10.94
N PRO A 326 -7.06 6.94 -11.46
CA PRO A 326 -7.06 7.42 -12.83
C PRO A 326 -7.03 6.25 -13.83
N SER A 327 -7.49 6.57 -15.03
CA SER A 327 -7.69 5.62 -16.13
C SER A 327 -6.45 5.43 -16.97
N ALA A 328 -5.65 6.50 -17.10
CA ALA A 328 -4.40 6.56 -17.81
C ALA A 328 -3.71 7.85 -17.39
N PHE A 329 -2.44 7.77 -17.01
CA PHE A 329 -1.55 8.93 -17.01
C PHE A 329 -0.30 8.51 -17.76
N HIS A 330 -0.23 8.88 -19.04
CA HIS A 330 1.03 8.81 -19.77
C HIS A 330 1.86 10.02 -19.35
N HIS A 331 2.81 9.82 -18.44
CA HIS A 331 3.94 10.75 -18.39
C HIS A 331 4.58 10.69 -19.77
N GLY A 332 4.60 11.83 -20.46
CA GLY A 332 5.10 11.91 -21.83
C GLY A 332 6.44 11.21 -21.93
N ARG A 333 6.53 10.17 -22.76
CA ARG A 333 7.80 9.58 -23.18
C ARG A 333 8.70 10.75 -23.57
N ARG A 334 9.76 11.02 -22.80
CA ARG A 334 10.91 11.73 -23.35
C ARG A 334 11.53 10.81 -24.38
N THR A 335 10.96 10.85 -25.58
CA THR A 335 11.56 10.32 -26.79
C THR A 335 12.80 11.16 -27.04
N GLY A 336 13.95 10.71 -26.53
CA GLY A 336 15.20 11.44 -26.63
C GLY A 336 16.35 10.60 -26.10
N ASP A 337 16.59 9.44 -26.73
CA ASP A 337 17.94 8.87 -27.04
C ASP A 337 17.87 7.39 -27.44
N PHE A 338 16.99 7.05 -28.39
CA PHE A 338 17.13 5.82 -29.16
C PHE A 338 17.07 6.14 -30.66
N ILE A 339 17.99 6.99 -31.11
CA ILE A 339 18.33 7.12 -32.52
C ILE A 339 19.50 6.18 -32.81
N LEU A 340 19.16 5.04 -33.42
CA LEU A 340 19.88 4.37 -34.50
C LEU A 340 21.42 4.43 -34.46
N ARG A 341 22.05 3.42 -33.86
CA ARG A 341 23.27 2.81 -34.43
C ARG A 341 22.95 1.45 -35.01
N ARG A 342 22.23 1.47 -36.14
CA ARG A 342 22.24 0.39 -37.12
C ARG A 342 22.69 0.96 -38.47
N VAL A 343 23.99 1.15 -38.57
CA VAL A 343 24.74 1.16 -39.83
C VAL A 343 25.91 0.23 -39.51
N GLY A 344 26.09 -0.94 -40.11
CA GLY A 344 25.79 -1.37 -41.47
C GLY A 344 27.04 -2.16 -41.87
N ARG A 345 26.99 -3.48 -41.77
CA ARG A 345 28.05 -4.38 -42.22
C ARG A 345 27.69 -4.81 -43.64
N ALA A 346 28.42 -4.27 -44.61
CA ALA A 346 28.65 -4.74 -45.99
C ALA A 346 29.76 -3.79 -46.48
N VAL A 347 31.00 -4.20 -46.74
CA VAL A 347 31.52 -5.28 -47.59
C VAL A 347 32.78 -5.86 -46.95
#